data_AF-A0AA88E2B7-F1
#
_entry.id   AF-A0AA88E2B7-F1
#
_cell.length_a   1.000
_cell.length_b   1.000
_cell.length_c   1.000
_cell.angle_alpha   90.00
_cell.angle_beta   90.00
_cell.angle_gamma   90.00
#
_symmetry.space_group_name_H-M   'P 1'
#
loop_
_entity.id
_entity.type
_entity.pdbx_description
1 polymer ?
#
loop_
_entity_poly.entity_id
_entity_poly.type
_entity_poly.pdbx_seq_one_letter_code
_entity_poly.pdbx_strand_id
1 'polypeptide(L)'
;MEKVSGYTGISSLAPSTNVVRSLTFETDNQIYGPYGVEIGDQSISYAIGSGSRLVGFKGTSGILLNNIAVHIAGAYMYRKCDISK
;
A
#
# COMPACT_ATOMS: atom_id res chain seq x y z
N MET A 1 7.94 9.80 3.00
CA MET A 1 7.24 9.45 1.75
C MET A 1 6.25 8.37 2.11
N GLU A 2 4.96 8.54 1.82
CA GLU A 2 3.96 7.52 2.14
C GLU A 2 4.27 6.23 1.35
N LYS A 3 4.17 5.07 2.00
CA LYS A 3 4.45 3.76 1.38
C LYS A 3 3.56 2.68 1.96
N VAL A 4 3.16 1.73 1.12
CA VAL A 4 2.51 0.49 1.53
C VAL A 4 3.41 -0.67 1.15
N SER A 5 3.74 -1.52 2.12
CA SER A 5 4.49 -2.76 1.87
C SER A 5 3.87 -3.94 2.60
N GLY A 6 4.32 -5.15 2.27
CA GLY A 6 3.78 -6.35 2.89
C GLY A 6 4.24 -7.62 2.20
N TYR A 7 3.76 -8.73 2.75
CA TYR A 7 4.08 -10.07 2.28
C TYR A 7 2.84 -10.77 1.75
N THR A 8 3.01 -11.62 0.74
CA THR A 8 2.00 -12.56 0.28
C THR A 8 2.52 -13.99 0.40
N GLY A 9 1.61 -14.94 0.57
CA GLY A 9 1.96 -16.35 0.62
C GLY A 9 0.75 -17.25 0.78
N ILE A 10 0.98 -18.55 0.69
CA ILE A 10 -0.04 -19.56 0.97
C ILE A 10 -0.33 -19.61 2.47
N SER A 11 -1.59 -19.80 2.84
CA SER A 11 -2.04 -20.02 4.21
C SER A 11 -2.74 -21.36 4.34
N SER A 12 -2.66 -22.02 5.49
CA SER A 12 -3.44 -23.23 5.78
C SER A 12 -4.95 -23.03 5.68
N LEU A 13 -5.43 -21.79 5.88
CA LEU A 13 -6.83 -21.41 5.72
C LEU A 13 -7.24 -21.18 4.25
N ALA A 14 -6.26 -20.99 3.36
CA ALA A 14 -6.45 -20.77 1.93
C ALA A 14 -5.34 -21.51 1.13
N PRO A 15 -5.31 -22.85 1.16
CA PRO A 15 -4.16 -23.64 0.72
C PRO A 15 -3.90 -23.57 -0.80
N SER A 16 -4.90 -23.16 -1.58
CA SER A 16 -4.82 -23.06 -3.04
C SER A 16 -4.75 -21.61 -3.55
N THR A 17 -4.67 -20.61 -2.66
CA THR A 17 -4.72 -19.20 -3.04
C THR A 17 -3.57 -18.44 -2.37
N ASN A 18 -2.84 -17.66 -3.16
CA ASN A 18 -1.88 -16.72 -2.61
C ASN A 18 -2.63 -15.54 -1.99
N VAL A 19 -2.39 -15.27 -0.72
CA VAL A 19 -3.11 -14.26 0.06
C VAL A 19 -2.15 -13.24 0.65
N VAL A 20 -2.66 -12.07 1.00
CA VAL A 20 -1.93 -11.07 1.77
C VAL A 20 -1.70 -11.63 3.18
N ARG A 21 -0.43 -11.68 3.58
CA ARG A 21 0.05 -12.23 4.85
C ARG A 21 0.38 -11.14 5.84
N SER A 22 0.90 -10.02 5.37
CA SER A 22 1.11 -8.83 6.18
C SER A 22 0.97 -7.54 5.37
N LEU A 23 0.66 -6.45 6.06
CA LEU A 23 0.72 -5.09 5.54
C LEU A 23 1.39 -4.16 6.55
N THR A 24 2.23 -3.27 6.02
CA THR A 24 2.87 -2.18 6.74
C THR A 24 2.57 -0.89 6.00
N PHE A 25 2.06 0.10 6.72
CA PHE A 25 1.77 1.43 6.20
C PHE A 25 2.77 2.40 6.78
N GLU A 26 3.55 3.02 5.92
CA GLU A 26 4.49 4.06 6.28
C GLU A 26 3.93 5.40 5.82
N THR A 27 3.90 6.35 6.75
CA THR A 27 3.55 7.76 6.50
C THR A 27 4.78 8.61 6.79
N ASP A 28 4.75 9.90 6.45
CA ASP A 28 5.87 10.80 6.74
C ASP A 28 6.22 10.89 8.23
N ASN A 29 5.28 10.59 9.11
CA ASN A 29 5.45 10.75 10.55
C ASN A 29 5.64 9.42 11.29
N GLN A 30 5.13 8.31 10.74
CA GLN A 30 4.99 7.06 11.50
C GLN A 30 4.87 5.84 10.59
N ILE A 31 5.41 4.72 11.08
CA ILE A 31 5.21 3.38 10.54
C ILE A 31 4.15 2.65 11.36
N TYR A 32 3.18 2.04 10.68
CA TYR A 32 2.08 1.27 11.24
C TYR A 32 2.15 -0.17 10.74
N GLY A 33 2.36 -1.11 11.67
CA GLY A 33 2.49 -2.53 11.39
C GLY A 33 3.88 -3.09 11.73
N PRO A 34 4.22 -4.29 11.22
CA PRO A 34 3.39 -5.09 10.31
C PRO A 34 2.11 -5.60 10.99
N TYR A 35 1.00 -5.55 10.25
CA TYR A 35 -0.25 -6.21 10.62
C TYR A 35 -0.34 -7.54 9.90
N GLY A 36 -0.22 -8.63 10.66
CA GLY A 36 -0.15 -9.99 10.12
C GLY A 36 1.22 -10.62 10.35
N VAL A 37 1.61 -11.55 9.49
CA VAL A 37 2.85 -12.32 9.63
C VAL A 37 3.68 -12.19 8.35
N GLU A 38 4.92 -11.73 8.49
CA GLU A 38 5.85 -11.53 7.37
C GLU A 38 6.48 -12.86 6.91
N ILE A 39 5.63 -13.77 6.39
CA ILE A 39 6.03 -15.07 5.85
C ILE A 39 5.57 -15.15 4.38
N GLY A 40 6.46 -15.65 3.53
CA GLY A 40 6.25 -15.77 2.09
C GLY A 40 7.04 -14.71 1.33
N ASP A 41 6.50 -14.25 0.21
CA ASP A 41 7.14 -13.32 -0.70
C ASP A 41 6.83 -11.87 -0.33
N GLN A 42 7.86 -11.03 -0.23
CA GLN A 42 7.71 -9.58 -0.05
C GLN A 42 7.28 -8.89 -1.36
N SER A 43 6.11 -9.28 -1.88
CA SER A 43 5.63 -8.85 -3.19
C SER A 43 4.84 -7.54 -3.17
N ILE A 44 4.43 -7.06 -1.97
CA ILE A 44 3.74 -5.78 -1.82
C ILE A 44 4.79 -4.74 -1.46
N SER A 45 5.06 -3.83 -2.39
CA SER A 45 5.90 -2.65 -2.13
C SER A 45 5.51 -1.54 -3.09
N TYR A 46 4.88 -0.50 -2.56
CA TYR A 46 4.41 0.63 -3.33
C TYR A 46 4.70 1.93 -2.60
N ALA A 47 5.57 2.75 -3.18
CA ALA A 47 5.88 4.08 -2.68
C ALA A 47 5.00 5.13 -3.38
N ILE A 48 4.36 6.01 -2.62
CA ILE A 48 3.49 7.06 -3.12
C ILE A 48 4.34 8.27 -3.45
N GLY A 49 4.27 8.71 -4.71
CA GLY A 49 5.04 9.85 -5.21
C GLY A 49 4.68 11.17 -4.51
N SER A 50 5.66 12.07 -4.46
CA SER A 50 5.47 13.43 -3.93
C SER A 50 4.30 14.16 -4.61
N GLY A 51 3.52 14.91 -3.82
CA GLY A 51 2.33 15.62 -4.31
C GLY A 51 1.11 14.73 -4.54
N SER A 52 1.22 13.44 -4.22
CA SER A 52 0.12 12.49 -4.21
C SER A 52 -0.15 11.97 -2.80
N ARG A 53 -1.37 11.50 -2.56
CA ARG A 53 -1.78 10.97 -1.26
C ARG A 53 -2.56 9.68 -1.44
N LEU A 54 -2.36 8.73 -0.53
CA LEU A 54 -3.25 7.57 -0.45
C LEU A 54 -4.65 8.02 -0.03
N VAL A 55 -5.65 7.71 -0.85
CA VAL A 55 -7.05 8.12 -0.59
C VAL A 55 -8.01 6.94 -0.43
N GLY A 56 -7.54 5.72 -0.66
CA GLY A 56 -8.37 4.55 -0.45
C GLY A 56 -7.69 3.26 -0.89
N PHE A 57 -8.45 2.18 -0.75
CA PHE A 57 -8.03 0.84 -1.12
C PHE A 57 -9.13 0.14 -1.91
N LYS A 58 -8.71 -0.76 -2.79
CA LYS A 58 -9.58 -1.73 -3.44
C LYS A 58 -8.95 -3.10 -3.28
N GLY A 59 -9.76 -4.13 -3.12
CA GLY A 59 -9.24 -5.49 -3.02
C GLY A 59 -10.33 -6.52 -3.19
N THR A 60 -9.92 -7.77 -3.07
CA THR A 60 -10.82 -8.93 -3.02
C THR A 60 -10.44 -9.79 -1.84
N SER A 61 -11.45 -10.39 -1.22
CA SER A 61 -11.28 -11.27 -0.06
C SER A 61 -12.14 -12.51 -0.21
N GLY A 62 -11.65 -13.61 0.34
CA GLY A 62 -12.44 -14.79 0.69
C GLY A 62 -12.41 -14.96 2.21
N ILE A 63 -11.95 -16.14 2.67
CA ILE A 63 -11.62 -16.39 4.08
C ILE A 63 -10.51 -15.44 4.56
N LEU A 64 -9.58 -15.12 3.67
CA LEU A 64 -8.48 -14.17 3.89
C LEU A 64 -8.49 -13.08 2.80
N LEU A 65 -7.67 -12.04 2.99
CA LEU A 65 -7.46 -11.00 1.99
C LEU A 65 -6.63 -11.57 0.82
N ASN A 66 -7.22 -11.69 -0.37
CA ASN A 66 -6.55 -12.28 -1.53
C ASN A 66 -5.63 -11.26 -2.21
N ASN A 67 -6.13 -10.04 -2.42
CA ASN A 67 -5.36 -8.96 -3.03
C ASN A 67 -5.78 -7.59 -2.50
N ILE A 68 -4.87 -6.63 -2.62
CA ILE A 68 -5.08 -5.24 -2.27
C ILE A 68 -4.36 -4.34 -3.28
N ALA A 69 -5.03 -3.25 -3.63
CA ALA A 69 -4.55 -2.18 -4.47
C ALA A 69 -4.82 -0.84 -3.78
N VAL A 70 -3.96 0.14 -4.04
CA VAL A 70 -4.05 1.49 -3.47
C VAL A 70 -4.67 2.45 -4.47
N HIS A 71 -5.58 3.30 -4.00
CA HIS A 71 -6.08 4.45 -4.76
C HIS A 71 -5.33 5.70 -4.30
N ILE A 72 -4.90 6.48 -5.28
CA ILE A 72 -4.07 7.67 -5.07
C ILE A 72 -4.76 8.85 -5.73
N ALA A 73 -4.79 9.97 -5.03
CA ALA A 73 -5.17 11.25 -5.60
C ALA A 73 -3.95 12.18 -5.61
N GLY A 74 -3.73 12.86 -6.73
CA GLY A 74 -2.75 13.93 -6.84
C GLY A 74 -3.40 15.28 -6.60
N ALA A 75 -2.65 16.21 -5.99
CA ALA A 75 -2.89 17.61 -6.27
C ALA A 75 -2.32 17.89 -7.66
N TYR A 76 -3.15 18.36 -8.60
CA TYR A 76 -2.63 18.96 -9.82
C TYR A 76 -1.61 20.03 -9.41
N MET A 77 -0.38 19.89 -9.89
CA MET A 77 0.72 20.81 -9.64
C MET A 77 0.33 22.22 -10.13
N TYR A 78 -0.15 23.08 -9.24
CA TYR A 78 -0.06 24.53 -9.47
C TYR A 78 1.43 24.88 -9.47
N ARG A 79 2.03 24.96 -10.67
CA ARG A 79 3.25 25.76 -10.83
C ARG A 79 2.86 27.18 -10.47
N LYS A 80 3.20 27.62 -9.26
CA LYS A 80 3.25 29.04 -8.93
C LYS A 80 4.30 29.64 -9.87
N CYS A 81 3.84 30.24 -10.95
CA CYS A 81 4.69 31.03 -11.84
C CYS A 81 4.92 32.34 -11.10
N ASP A 82 6.05 32.45 -10.40
CA ASP A 82 6.51 33.75 -9.92
C ASP A 82 6.94 34.56 -11.14
N ILE A 83 6.01 35.33 -11.70
CA ILE A 83 6.32 36.41 -12.64
C ILE A 83 6.72 37.61 -11.78
N SER A 84 7.94 37.60 -11.27
CA SER A 84 8.56 38.82 -10.76
C SER A 84 8.90 39.71 -11.96
N LYS A 85 8.26 40.89 -12.03
CA LYS A 85 8.75 42.03 -12.81
C LYS A 85 9.91 42.69 -12.09
#